data_AF-A0A3P8IZV3-F1
#
_entry.id   AF-A0A3P8IZV3-F1
#
_cell.length_a   1.000
_cell.length_b   1.000
_cell.length_c   1.000
_cell.angle_alpha   90.00
_cell.angle_beta   90.00
_cell.angle_gamma   90.00
#
_symmetry.space_group_name_H-M   'P 1'
#
loop_
_entity.id
_entity.type
_entity.pdbx_description
1 polymer ?
#
loop_
_entity_poly.entity_id
_entity_poly.type
_entity_poly.pdbx_seq_one_letter_code
_entity_poly.pdbx_strand_id
1 'polypeptide(L)'
;MVERLKPGGIFLLNTPYAADEAWSRLPQEVQAMLNQKQARFYIVNAAKIARECSLGARINTVMQMAFFHLTQILPGDSALAELQGAIAKSYSSKGKELVERNWQALALARESLAEVPLQQVNAASPNRPPVVSDAAPDFVKTVTAAMLAGLGDALPVSALPPDGTWPMGTTRWEKRNIAEEIPIWKEALCTQCNHCVAACPHSAIRAKVISPEAMEAAPASLHSLDVKSRDMRGQKYVLQVAPEDCTGCNLCVEVCPAKDRQNPEIKAINMMSRLEHVEEEKVNYDFFLNLPEIDRSALERIDIRTSQLISPLFEYSGACSGCGETPYIKLLTQLYGDRMLIANATGCSSIYGGNLPSTPYTTDANGRGPAWANSLFEDNAEFGLGFRLSVDQHRQRVMRLLEQFADAIPAELNDALHAEATPDVRREQVAELRRALAGVEGAQELLTDADALVEKSIWLIGGDGWAYDIGFWRPRPRAESDRKREYPGARHPVLLQHRRPGLEGHAARRGH
;
A
#
# COMPACT_ATOMS: atom_id res chain seq x y z
N MET A 1 -20.57 11.55 10.31
CA MET A 1 -20.56 12.88 9.66
C MET A 1 -21.40 13.94 10.39
N VAL A 2 -22.66 13.66 10.77
CA VAL A 2 -23.57 14.67 11.37
C VAL A 2 -24.15 14.24 12.73
N GLU A 3 -23.67 13.13 13.29
CA GLU A 3 -24.21 12.51 14.50
C GLU A 3 -24.09 13.44 15.72
N ARG A 4 -23.01 14.24 15.77
CA ARG A 4 -22.73 15.21 16.83
C ARG A 4 -23.30 16.61 16.55
N LEU A 5 -24.01 16.82 15.45
CA LEU A 5 -24.60 18.11 15.10
C LEU A 5 -25.72 18.46 16.10
N LYS A 6 -25.68 19.69 16.63
CA LYS A 6 -26.75 20.24 17.47
C LYS A 6 -27.97 20.58 16.60
N PRO A 7 -29.21 20.56 17.14
CA PRO A 7 -30.37 21.08 16.45
C PRO A 7 -30.15 22.52 15.95
N GLY A 8 -30.51 22.81 14.70
CA GLY A 8 -30.27 24.11 14.04
C GLY A 8 -28.80 24.37 13.66
N GLY A 9 -27.92 23.38 13.81
CA GLY A 9 -26.50 23.51 13.55
C GLY A 9 -26.17 23.68 12.06
N ILE A 10 -25.00 24.26 11.78
CA ILE A 10 -24.48 24.45 10.42
C ILE A 10 -23.71 23.20 9.99
N PHE A 11 -24.05 22.67 8.81
CA PHE A 11 -23.28 21.63 8.14
C PHE A 11 -22.70 22.21 6.85
N LEU A 12 -21.38 22.29 6.74
CA LEU A 12 -20.66 22.75 5.56
C LEU A 12 -19.97 21.56 4.89
N LEU A 13 -20.24 21.34 3.60
CA LEU A 13 -19.64 20.27 2.81
C LEU A 13 -18.83 20.84 1.64
N ASN A 14 -17.57 20.40 1.52
CA ASN A 14 -16.81 20.59 0.29
C ASN A 14 -17.23 19.52 -0.74
N THR A 15 -17.73 19.93 -1.91
CA THR A 15 -18.25 19.01 -2.92
C THR A 15 -18.07 19.58 -4.34
N PRO A 16 -17.81 18.74 -5.36
CA PRO A 16 -17.78 19.20 -6.74
C PRO A 16 -19.18 19.49 -7.31
N TYR A 17 -20.23 18.98 -6.69
CA TYR A 17 -21.62 19.05 -7.18
C TYR A 17 -22.30 20.37 -6.83
N ALA A 18 -23.24 20.78 -7.67
CA ALA A 18 -24.07 21.97 -7.44
C ALA A 18 -25.14 21.73 -6.35
N ALA A 19 -25.78 22.81 -5.90
CA ALA A 19 -26.70 22.79 -4.75
C ALA A 19 -27.97 21.96 -5.00
N ASP A 20 -28.44 21.92 -6.25
CA ASP A 20 -29.58 21.13 -6.71
C ASP A 20 -29.30 19.62 -6.76
N GLU A 21 -28.05 19.23 -6.97
CA GLU A 21 -27.62 17.83 -6.99
C GLU A 21 -27.14 17.31 -5.62
N ALA A 22 -26.62 18.19 -4.77
CA ALA A 22 -25.93 17.80 -3.54
C ALA A 22 -26.80 16.96 -2.60
N TRP A 23 -28.09 17.27 -2.49
CA TRP A 23 -29.01 16.53 -1.61
C TRP A 23 -29.15 15.06 -2.00
N SER A 24 -29.39 14.77 -3.27
CA SER A 24 -29.63 13.40 -3.77
C SER A 24 -28.38 12.52 -3.74
N ARG A 25 -27.19 13.12 -3.65
CA ARG A 25 -25.90 12.42 -3.54
C ARG A 25 -25.57 12.01 -2.11
N LEU A 26 -26.16 12.66 -1.09
CA LEU A 26 -25.93 12.29 0.31
C LEU A 26 -26.58 10.94 0.64
N PRO A 27 -25.98 10.13 1.53
CA PRO A 27 -26.62 8.92 1.99
C PRO A 27 -27.97 9.18 2.67
N GLN A 28 -28.92 8.27 2.51
CA GLN A 28 -30.27 8.40 3.08
C GLN A 28 -30.23 8.66 4.60
N GLU A 29 -29.33 7.99 5.32
CA GLU A 29 -29.15 8.14 6.77
C GLU A 29 -28.63 9.54 7.14
N VAL A 30 -27.79 10.13 6.29
CA VAL A 30 -27.28 11.50 6.47
C VAL A 30 -28.40 12.51 6.23
N GLN A 31 -29.19 12.34 5.18
CA GLN A 31 -30.37 13.17 4.89
C GLN A 31 -31.38 13.13 6.06
N ALA A 32 -31.69 11.93 6.57
CA ALA A 32 -32.58 11.75 7.70
C ALA A 32 -32.08 12.48 8.96
N MET A 33 -30.78 12.39 9.26
CA MET A 33 -30.18 13.10 10.39
C MET A 33 -30.19 14.62 10.20
N LEU A 34 -29.88 15.13 9.00
CA LEU A 34 -29.94 16.57 8.71
C LEU A 34 -31.35 17.12 8.92
N ASN A 35 -32.37 16.38 8.50
CA ASN A 35 -33.78 16.70 8.74
C ASN A 35 -34.14 16.67 10.22
N GLN A 36 -33.78 15.60 10.93
CA GLN A 36 -34.03 15.48 12.37
C GLN A 36 -33.39 16.63 13.16
N LYS A 37 -32.19 17.06 12.76
CA LYS A 37 -31.46 18.16 13.39
C LYS A 37 -31.88 19.54 12.88
N GLN A 38 -32.77 19.64 11.89
CA GLN A 38 -33.12 20.92 11.24
C GLN A 38 -31.85 21.70 10.86
N ALA A 39 -30.90 21.00 10.25
CA ALA A 39 -29.58 21.53 9.96
C ALA A 39 -29.61 22.62 8.88
N ARG A 40 -28.75 23.62 9.01
CA ARG A 40 -28.48 24.58 7.94
C ARG A 40 -27.36 24.02 7.06
N PHE A 41 -27.70 23.51 5.88
CA PHE A 41 -26.77 22.82 5.00
C PHE A 41 -26.20 23.77 3.94
N TYR A 42 -24.87 23.88 3.88
CA TYR A 42 -24.15 24.67 2.88
C TYR A 42 -23.12 23.82 2.15
N ILE A 43 -22.86 24.19 0.90
CA ILE A 43 -21.82 23.60 0.06
C ILE A 43 -20.85 24.65 -0.47
N VAL A 44 -19.65 24.20 -0.80
CA VAL A 44 -18.66 24.95 -1.58
C VAL A 44 -17.81 23.99 -2.40
N ASN A 45 -17.43 24.35 -3.62
CA ASN A 45 -16.46 23.58 -4.40
C ASN A 45 -15.05 24.15 -4.18
N ALA A 46 -14.47 23.83 -3.03
CA ALA A 46 -13.18 24.39 -2.63
C ALA A 46 -12.02 23.88 -3.51
N ALA A 47 -12.12 22.66 -4.04
CA ALA A 47 -11.13 22.11 -4.95
C ALA A 47 -11.07 22.87 -6.27
N LYS A 48 -12.24 23.24 -6.85
CA LYS A 48 -12.31 24.09 -8.04
C LYS A 48 -11.69 25.46 -7.78
N ILE A 49 -12.06 26.12 -6.68
CA ILE A 49 -11.50 27.44 -6.32
C ILE A 49 -9.98 27.36 -6.13
N ALA A 50 -9.48 26.32 -5.46
CA ALA A 50 -8.04 26.14 -5.26
C ALA A 50 -7.29 25.98 -6.60
N ARG A 51 -7.87 25.27 -7.58
CA ARG A 51 -7.29 25.16 -8.94
C ARG A 51 -7.32 26.49 -9.70
N GLU A 52 -8.45 27.19 -9.70
CA GLU A 52 -8.60 28.50 -10.35
C GLU A 52 -7.64 29.55 -9.77
N CYS A 53 -7.37 29.49 -8.46
CA CYS A 53 -6.41 30.36 -7.79
C CYS A 53 -4.96 29.83 -7.83
N SER A 54 -4.66 28.74 -8.54
CA SER A 54 -3.32 28.15 -8.61
C SER A 54 -2.72 27.81 -7.24
N LEU A 55 -3.55 27.28 -6.33
CA LEU A 55 -3.18 26.80 -4.99
C LEU A 55 -3.01 25.26 -4.92
N GLY A 56 -3.19 24.57 -6.04
CA GLY A 56 -3.14 23.10 -6.12
C GLY A 56 -4.31 22.46 -5.34
N ALA A 57 -4.03 21.42 -4.57
CA ALA A 57 -5.03 20.71 -3.74
C ALA A 57 -5.34 21.39 -2.38
N ARG A 58 -4.87 22.63 -2.15
CA ARG A 58 -5.00 23.29 -0.85
C ARG A 58 -6.33 24.02 -0.71
N ILE A 59 -7.28 23.40 -0.02
CA ILE A 59 -8.61 23.97 0.24
C ILE A 59 -8.73 24.72 1.57
N ASN A 60 -7.68 24.74 2.40
CA ASN A 60 -7.70 25.27 3.76
C ASN A 60 -8.16 26.74 3.81
N THR A 61 -7.63 27.60 2.94
CA THR A 61 -7.98 29.03 2.88
C THR A 61 -9.46 29.22 2.55
N VAL A 62 -9.98 28.45 1.60
CA VAL A 62 -11.40 28.50 1.18
C VAL A 62 -12.30 28.03 2.33
N MET A 63 -11.99 26.88 2.94
CA MET A 63 -12.79 26.32 4.03
C MET A 63 -12.76 27.19 5.29
N GLN A 64 -11.63 27.84 5.57
CA GLN A 64 -11.50 28.78 6.69
C GLN A 64 -12.38 30.01 6.48
N MET A 65 -12.39 30.58 5.27
CA MET A 65 -13.27 31.70 4.96
C MET A 65 -14.74 31.31 5.09
N ALA A 66 -15.10 30.13 4.57
CA ALA A 66 -16.46 29.63 4.68
C ALA A 66 -16.91 29.43 6.13
N PHE A 67 -16.03 28.93 6.99
CA PHE A 67 -16.29 28.82 8.43
C PHE A 67 -16.63 30.17 9.07
N PHE A 68 -15.79 31.20 8.88
CA PHE A 68 -16.03 32.51 9.48
C PHE A 68 -17.28 33.18 8.90
N HIS A 69 -17.49 33.05 7.59
CA HIS A 69 -18.67 33.61 6.94
C HIS A 69 -19.98 32.98 7.43
N LEU A 70 -20.02 31.67 7.63
CA LEU A 70 -21.26 30.98 8.06
C LEU A 70 -21.54 31.11 9.55
N THR A 71 -20.48 31.13 10.38
CA THR A 71 -20.63 31.19 11.84
C THR A 71 -20.89 32.59 12.37
N GLN A 72 -20.52 33.64 11.62
CA GLN A 72 -20.71 35.04 12.03
C GLN A 72 -20.15 35.35 13.43
N ILE A 73 -19.10 34.63 13.85
CA ILE A 73 -18.44 34.84 15.15
C ILE A 73 -17.74 36.20 15.20
N LEU A 74 -17.35 36.71 14.03
CA LEU A 74 -16.75 38.03 13.85
C LEU A 74 -17.74 38.95 13.12
N PRO A 75 -17.83 40.23 13.52
CA PRO A 75 -18.80 41.16 12.96
C PRO A 75 -18.41 41.65 11.55
N GLY A 76 -19.36 41.58 10.61
CA GLY A 76 -19.22 42.16 9.28
C GLY A 76 -18.05 41.59 8.48
N ASP A 77 -17.32 42.46 7.78
CA ASP A 77 -16.17 42.09 6.95
C ASP A 77 -14.85 41.90 7.74
N SER A 78 -14.87 41.97 9.07
CA SER A 78 -13.64 41.88 9.87
C SER A 78 -12.93 40.54 9.69
N ALA A 79 -13.67 39.45 9.48
CA ALA A 79 -13.09 38.13 9.19
C ALA A 79 -12.21 38.13 7.94
N LEU A 80 -12.63 38.81 6.86
CA LEU A 80 -11.86 38.88 5.62
C LEU A 80 -10.55 39.64 5.84
N ALA A 81 -10.61 40.80 6.49
CA ALA A 81 -9.44 41.62 6.77
C ALA A 81 -8.42 40.90 7.67
N GLU A 82 -8.88 40.25 8.73
CA GLU A 82 -8.03 39.48 9.65
C GLU A 82 -7.37 38.29 8.94
N LEU A 83 -8.12 37.54 8.13
CA LEU A 83 -7.57 36.44 7.34
C LEU A 83 -6.55 36.92 6.29
N GLN A 84 -6.83 38.04 5.62
CA GLN A 84 -5.89 38.64 4.68
C GLN A 84 -4.58 39.05 5.37
N GLY A 85 -4.67 39.66 6.55
CA GLY A 85 -3.52 40.04 7.38
C GLY A 85 -2.72 38.83 7.86
N ALA A 86 -3.39 37.78 8.33
CA ALA A 86 -2.75 36.54 8.75
C ALA A 86 -1.99 35.86 7.60
N ILE A 87 -2.60 35.78 6.42
CA ILE A 87 -1.98 35.20 5.21
C ILE A 87 -0.74 36.02 4.80
N ALA A 88 -0.82 37.35 4.81
CA ALA A 88 0.33 38.20 4.51
C ALA A 88 1.49 37.96 5.50
N LYS A 89 1.19 37.87 6.79
CA LYS A 89 2.20 37.59 7.82
C LYS A 89 2.83 36.21 7.64
N SER A 90 2.04 35.18 7.35
CA SER A 90 2.52 33.80 7.23
C SER A 90 3.25 33.50 5.92
N TYR A 91 2.88 34.15 4.82
CA TYR A 91 3.35 33.80 3.47
C TYR A 91 4.13 34.89 2.75
N SER A 92 4.27 36.10 3.32
CA SER A 92 5.10 37.16 2.74
C SER A 92 6.52 36.71 2.39
N SER A 93 7.13 35.88 3.23
CA SER A 93 8.47 35.30 2.98
C SER A 93 8.53 34.32 1.81
N LYS A 94 7.39 33.79 1.35
CA LYS A 94 7.28 32.84 0.23
C LYS A 94 6.94 33.51 -1.10
N GLY A 95 6.75 34.84 -1.12
CA GLY A 95 6.50 35.62 -2.32
C GLY A 95 5.10 36.25 -2.37
N LYS A 96 5.03 37.43 -2.99
CA LYS A 96 3.80 38.25 -3.06
C LYS A 96 2.67 37.57 -3.84
N GLU A 97 3.02 36.88 -4.92
CA GLU A 97 2.05 36.19 -5.78
C GLU A 97 1.27 35.11 -5.02
N LEU A 98 1.91 34.36 -4.11
CA LEU A 98 1.23 33.37 -3.27
C LEU A 98 0.23 34.02 -2.31
N VAL A 99 0.57 35.19 -1.77
CA VAL A 99 -0.33 35.97 -0.89
C VAL A 99 -1.55 36.44 -1.68
N GLU A 100 -1.33 37.02 -2.86
CA GLU A 100 -2.40 37.51 -3.75
C GLU A 100 -3.35 36.38 -4.19
N ARG A 101 -2.81 35.20 -4.56
CA ARG A 101 -3.61 34.00 -4.88
C ARG A 101 -4.48 33.55 -3.72
N ASN A 102 -3.95 33.58 -2.50
CA ASN A 102 -4.73 33.23 -1.30
C ASN A 102 -5.83 34.26 -1.02
N TRP A 103 -5.55 35.56 -1.21
CA TRP A 103 -6.58 36.59 -1.06
C TRP A 103 -7.70 36.45 -2.10
N GLN A 104 -7.36 36.10 -3.35
CA GLN A 104 -8.35 35.78 -4.37
C GLN A 104 -9.22 34.59 -3.96
N ALA A 105 -8.62 33.53 -3.41
CA ALA A 105 -9.35 32.38 -2.91
C ALA A 105 -10.31 32.73 -1.76
N LEU A 106 -9.93 33.64 -0.84
CA LEU A 106 -10.84 34.13 0.20
C LEU A 106 -12.06 34.85 -0.40
N ALA A 107 -11.85 35.73 -1.37
CA ALA A 107 -12.93 36.47 -2.02
C ALA A 107 -13.91 35.52 -2.73
N LEU A 108 -13.39 34.60 -3.56
CA LEU A 108 -14.19 33.61 -4.26
C LEU A 108 -14.93 32.67 -3.32
N ALA A 109 -14.32 32.26 -2.20
CA ALA A 109 -14.95 31.42 -1.20
C ALA A 109 -16.23 32.06 -0.64
N ARG A 110 -16.20 33.38 -0.38
CA ARG A 110 -17.35 34.12 0.14
C ARG A 110 -18.51 34.15 -0.85
N GLU A 111 -18.20 34.27 -2.14
CA GLU A 111 -19.20 34.35 -3.21
C GLU A 111 -19.75 32.99 -3.64
N SER A 112 -18.98 31.92 -3.40
CA SER A 112 -19.28 30.56 -3.89
C SER A 112 -20.03 29.68 -2.90
N LEU A 113 -20.35 30.17 -1.71
CA LEU A 113 -21.16 29.42 -0.75
C LEU A 113 -22.60 29.35 -1.22
N ALA A 114 -23.14 28.13 -1.29
CA ALA A 114 -24.53 27.91 -1.62
C ALA A 114 -25.23 27.18 -0.48
N GLU A 115 -26.40 27.69 -0.07
CA GLU A 115 -27.30 26.98 0.83
C GLU A 115 -28.04 25.89 0.05
N VAL A 116 -28.12 24.70 0.64
CA VAL A 116 -28.88 23.58 0.10
C VAL A 116 -30.12 23.41 0.98
N PRO A 117 -31.33 23.63 0.46
CA PRO A 117 -32.53 23.46 1.25
C PRO A 117 -32.69 22.00 1.67
N LEU A 118 -33.11 21.77 2.91
CA LEU A 118 -33.48 20.44 3.38
C LEU A 118 -34.68 19.94 2.56
N GLN A 119 -34.66 18.67 2.16
CA GLN A 119 -35.74 18.03 1.42
C GLN A 119 -36.16 16.74 2.12
N GLN A 120 -37.22 16.08 1.64
CA GLN A 120 -37.53 14.74 2.12
C GLN A 120 -36.38 13.78 1.78
N VAL A 121 -36.27 12.70 2.58
CA VAL A 121 -35.29 11.65 2.31
C VAL A 121 -35.58 11.07 0.94
N ASN A 122 -34.60 11.14 0.05
CA ASN A 122 -34.74 10.65 -1.31
C ASN A 122 -34.45 9.15 -1.33
N ALA A 123 -35.46 8.34 -1.65
CA ALA A 123 -35.34 6.88 -1.71
C ALA A 123 -34.39 6.39 -2.82
N ALA A 124 -34.09 7.22 -3.83
CA ALA A 124 -33.11 6.91 -4.88
C ALA A 124 -31.67 7.26 -4.48
N SER A 125 -31.45 7.93 -3.35
CA SER A 125 -30.12 8.20 -2.84
C SER A 125 -29.44 6.93 -2.33
N PRO A 126 -28.09 6.86 -2.37
CA PRO A 126 -27.38 5.70 -1.87
C PRO A 126 -27.61 5.52 -0.36
N ASN A 127 -27.50 4.29 0.13
CA ASN A 127 -27.30 4.07 1.56
C ASN A 127 -25.83 4.29 1.91
N ARG A 128 -25.55 4.51 3.19
CA ARG A 128 -24.17 4.55 3.66
C ARG A 128 -23.51 3.19 3.37
N PRO A 129 -22.37 3.15 2.65
CA PRO A 129 -21.69 1.89 2.42
C PRO A 129 -21.18 1.30 3.75
N PRO A 130 -21.04 -0.03 3.85
CA PRO A 130 -20.40 -0.63 5.00
C PRO A 130 -18.92 -0.17 5.06
N VAL A 131 -18.35 -0.16 6.27
CA VAL A 131 -16.97 0.31 6.50
C VAL A 131 -15.95 -0.59 5.80
N VAL A 132 -16.25 -1.88 5.72
CA VAL A 132 -15.50 -2.89 4.96
C VAL A 132 -16.51 -3.76 4.22
N SER A 133 -16.06 -4.45 3.18
CA SER A 133 -16.91 -5.39 2.42
C SER A 133 -17.44 -6.54 3.30
N ASP A 134 -18.66 -7.00 3.03
CA ASP A 134 -19.23 -8.20 3.67
C ASP A 134 -18.47 -9.49 3.32
N ALA A 135 -17.68 -9.48 2.25
CA ALA A 135 -16.78 -10.57 1.88
C ALA A 135 -15.53 -10.66 2.76
N ALA A 136 -15.29 -9.67 3.64
CA ALA A 136 -14.14 -9.67 4.51
C ALA A 136 -14.24 -10.76 5.61
N PRO A 137 -13.11 -11.26 6.14
CA PRO A 137 -13.11 -12.20 7.26
C PRO A 137 -13.81 -11.63 8.50
N ASP A 138 -14.33 -12.51 9.35
CA ASP A 138 -15.12 -12.10 10.53
C ASP A 138 -14.39 -11.14 11.46
N PHE A 139 -13.09 -11.37 11.70
CA PHE A 139 -12.26 -10.46 12.48
C PHE A 139 -12.20 -9.06 11.85
N VAL A 140 -12.12 -8.96 10.52
CA VAL A 140 -12.10 -7.68 9.80
C VAL A 140 -13.46 -6.97 9.92
N LYS A 141 -14.56 -7.70 9.76
CA LYS A 141 -15.92 -7.14 9.86
C LYS A 141 -16.29 -6.68 11.26
N THR A 142 -15.80 -7.37 12.29
CA THR A 142 -16.22 -7.14 13.69
C THR A 142 -15.27 -6.24 14.45
N VAL A 143 -13.95 -6.45 14.33
CA VAL A 143 -12.91 -5.72 15.07
C VAL A 143 -12.35 -4.59 14.23
N THR A 144 -11.77 -4.89 13.06
CA THR A 144 -11.13 -3.88 12.21
C THR A 144 -12.12 -2.79 11.78
N ALA A 145 -13.31 -3.17 11.31
CA ALA A 145 -14.33 -2.22 10.87
C ALA A 145 -14.81 -1.29 11.99
N ALA A 146 -14.96 -1.79 13.23
CA ALA A 146 -15.32 -0.97 14.38
C ALA A 146 -14.22 0.05 14.71
N MET A 147 -12.95 -0.38 14.68
CA MET A 147 -11.80 0.53 14.88
C MET A 147 -11.72 1.59 13.77
N LEU A 148 -11.89 1.21 12.50
CA LEU A 148 -11.92 2.13 11.36
C LEU A 148 -13.09 3.12 11.42
N ALA A 149 -14.24 2.71 11.99
CA ALA A 149 -15.38 3.57 12.22
C ALA A 149 -15.21 4.57 13.38
N GLY A 150 -14.07 4.52 14.11
CA GLY A 150 -13.85 5.31 15.32
C GLY A 150 -14.63 4.81 16.53
N LEU A 151 -15.02 3.53 16.54
CA LEU A 151 -15.76 2.85 17.61
C LEU A 151 -14.87 1.83 18.36
N GLY A 152 -13.55 1.95 18.25
CA GLY A 152 -12.59 1.03 18.88
C GLY A 152 -12.74 0.93 20.41
N ASP A 153 -13.03 2.05 21.09
CA ASP A 153 -13.24 2.08 22.55
C ASP A 153 -14.45 1.26 23.03
N ALA A 154 -15.37 0.91 22.13
CA ALA A 154 -16.54 0.10 22.45
C ALA A 154 -16.26 -1.42 22.40
N LEU A 155 -15.09 -1.82 21.88
CA LEU A 155 -14.73 -3.24 21.77
C LEU A 155 -14.38 -3.81 23.16
N PRO A 156 -14.94 -4.98 23.53
CA PRO A 156 -14.57 -5.65 24.78
C PRO A 156 -13.15 -6.22 24.67
N VAL A 157 -12.49 -6.42 25.81
CA VAL A 157 -11.16 -7.07 25.88
C VAL A 157 -11.17 -8.44 25.19
N SER A 158 -12.27 -9.18 25.27
CA SER A 158 -12.44 -10.50 24.64
C SER A 158 -12.44 -10.48 23.10
N ALA A 159 -12.52 -9.30 22.47
CA ALA A 159 -12.45 -9.18 21.02
C ALA A 159 -11.01 -9.22 20.49
N LEU A 160 -10.01 -9.04 21.35
CA LEU A 160 -8.61 -8.90 20.96
C LEU A 160 -7.82 -10.18 21.27
N PRO A 161 -6.88 -10.59 20.39
CA PRO A 161 -5.97 -11.69 20.67
C PRO A 161 -5.10 -11.40 21.90
N PRO A 162 -4.89 -12.39 22.80
CA PRO A 162 -4.19 -12.16 24.07
C PRO A 162 -2.70 -11.84 23.93
N ASP A 163 -2.09 -12.21 22.80
CA ASP A 163 -0.70 -11.96 22.46
C ASP A 163 -0.49 -10.75 21.55
N GLY A 164 -1.58 -10.04 21.20
CA GLY A 164 -1.54 -8.90 20.29
C GLY A 164 -1.23 -9.25 18.83
N THR A 165 -1.30 -10.53 18.44
CA THR A 165 -1.18 -10.93 17.03
C THR A 165 -2.38 -10.41 16.22
N TRP A 166 -2.17 -10.16 14.93
CA TRP A 166 -3.20 -9.60 14.06
C TRP A 166 -3.24 -10.35 12.72
N PRO A 167 -4.41 -10.53 12.10
CA PRO A 167 -4.49 -11.13 10.78
C PRO A 167 -3.78 -10.28 9.73
N MET A 168 -3.17 -10.98 8.77
CA MET A 168 -2.50 -10.39 7.61
C MET A 168 -3.49 -9.93 6.55
N GLY A 169 -3.01 -9.07 5.64
CA GLY A 169 -3.70 -8.72 4.40
C GLY A 169 -5.00 -7.96 4.61
N THR A 170 -5.12 -7.21 5.71
CA THR A 170 -6.37 -6.52 6.07
C THR A 170 -6.56 -5.19 5.36
N THR A 171 -5.49 -4.54 4.88
CA THR A 171 -5.58 -3.27 4.13
C THR A 171 -6.41 -3.37 2.85
N ARG A 172 -6.45 -4.55 2.21
CA ARG A 172 -7.23 -4.77 0.98
C ARG A 172 -8.73 -4.51 1.14
N TRP A 173 -9.23 -4.55 2.38
CA TRP A 173 -10.64 -4.38 2.72
C TRP A 173 -10.99 -2.93 3.06
N GLU A 174 -10.00 -2.04 3.23
CA GLU A 174 -10.26 -0.64 3.59
C GLU A 174 -10.88 0.15 2.43
N LYS A 175 -10.38 -0.07 1.20
CA LYS A 175 -10.82 0.64 -0.01
C LYS A 175 -11.04 2.13 0.22
N ARG A 176 -10.02 2.79 0.77
CA ARG A 176 -10.09 4.15 1.36
C ARG A 176 -10.62 5.22 0.39
N ASN A 177 -10.40 5.03 -0.90
CA ASN A 177 -10.96 5.81 -2.00
C ASN A 177 -10.66 7.33 -1.88
N ILE A 178 -9.39 7.65 -1.60
CA ILE A 178 -8.95 9.01 -1.22
C ILE A 178 -8.40 9.85 -2.38
N ALA A 179 -8.11 9.25 -3.54
CA ALA A 179 -7.53 9.98 -4.65
C ALA A 179 -8.54 10.90 -5.35
N GLU A 180 -8.11 12.08 -5.82
CA GLU A 180 -8.92 12.90 -6.73
C GLU A 180 -8.80 12.41 -8.17
N GLU A 181 -7.60 11.97 -8.56
CA GLU A 181 -7.29 11.42 -9.87
C GLU A 181 -6.62 10.05 -9.72
N ILE A 182 -6.89 9.16 -10.68
CA ILE A 182 -6.30 7.82 -10.76
C ILE A 182 -5.63 7.62 -12.11
N PRO A 183 -4.59 6.76 -12.20
CA PRO A 183 -3.91 6.50 -13.45
C PRO A 183 -4.73 5.61 -14.38
N ILE A 184 -5.12 6.14 -15.54
CA ILE A 184 -5.84 5.42 -16.59
C ILE A 184 -4.89 5.01 -17.71
N TRP A 185 -4.98 3.76 -18.11
CA TRP A 185 -4.09 3.13 -19.09
C TRP A 185 -4.51 3.46 -20.53
N LYS A 186 -3.54 3.82 -21.38
CA LYS A 186 -3.69 3.96 -22.83
C LYS A 186 -2.85 2.88 -23.51
N GLU A 187 -3.48 1.76 -23.81
CA GLU A 187 -2.86 0.52 -24.26
C GLU A 187 -2.08 0.69 -25.56
N ALA A 188 -2.57 1.51 -26.50
CA ALA A 188 -1.93 1.74 -27.79
C ALA A 188 -0.48 2.28 -27.70
N LEU A 189 -0.16 3.01 -26.62
CA LEU A 189 1.17 3.60 -26.40
C LEU A 189 2.07 2.69 -25.55
N CYS A 190 1.51 1.68 -24.88
CA CYS A 190 2.21 0.94 -23.84
C CYS A 190 3.35 0.07 -24.37
N THR A 191 4.52 0.19 -23.75
CA THR A 191 5.71 -0.62 -24.06
C THR A 191 5.85 -1.87 -23.22
N GLN A 192 4.93 -2.12 -22.27
CA GLN A 192 4.95 -3.29 -21.37
C GLN A 192 6.23 -3.39 -20.52
N CYS A 193 6.77 -2.24 -20.08
CA CYS A 193 8.02 -2.17 -19.31
C CYS A 193 7.85 -2.33 -17.79
N ASN A 194 6.62 -2.21 -17.27
CA ASN A 194 6.27 -2.28 -15.85
C ASN A 194 6.95 -1.26 -14.91
N HIS A 195 7.54 -0.17 -15.43
CA HIS A 195 8.07 0.90 -14.58
C HIS A 195 6.99 1.55 -13.70
N CYS A 196 5.77 1.70 -14.23
CA CYS A 196 4.62 2.22 -13.48
C CYS A 196 4.25 1.33 -12.28
N VAL A 197 4.32 0.01 -12.44
CA VAL A 197 4.08 -0.98 -11.37
C VAL A 197 5.23 -0.97 -10.34
N ALA A 198 6.47 -0.88 -10.80
CA ALA A 198 7.64 -0.81 -9.93
C ALA A 198 7.64 0.45 -9.05
N ALA A 199 7.30 1.60 -9.63
CA ALA A 199 7.32 2.88 -8.93
C ALA A 199 6.13 3.07 -7.97
N CYS A 200 5.09 2.25 -8.04
CA CYS A 200 3.91 2.41 -7.22
C CYS A 200 4.21 2.08 -5.74
N PRO A 201 4.05 3.04 -4.81
CA PRO A 201 4.32 2.80 -3.39
C PRO A 201 3.23 1.97 -2.69
N HIS A 202 2.03 1.88 -3.27
CA HIS A 202 0.88 1.24 -2.64
C HIS A 202 0.44 -0.06 -3.31
N SER A 203 1.17 -0.54 -4.31
CA SER A 203 0.73 -1.68 -5.15
C SER A 203 -0.65 -1.45 -5.78
N ALA A 204 -1.02 -0.19 -6.02
CA ALA A 204 -2.30 0.24 -6.57
C ALA A 204 -2.33 0.26 -8.11
N ILE A 205 -1.25 -0.17 -8.76
CA ILE A 205 -1.24 -0.50 -10.17
C ILE A 205 -0.40 -1.76 -10.35
N ARG A 206 -0.95 -2.75 -11.07
CA ARG A 206 -0.37 -4.08 -11.21
C ARG A 206 -0.47 -4.56 -12.64
N ALA A 207 0.42 -5.46 -13.02
CA ALA A 207 0.38 -6.11 -14.32
C ALA A 207 0.34 -7.62 -14.15
N LYS A 208 -0.39 -8.29 -15.03
CA LYS A 208 -0.41 -9.75 -15.17
C LYS A 208 -0.13 -10.14 -16.62
N VAL A 209 0.51 -11.29 -16.78
CA VAL A 209 0.62 -11.99 -18.06
C VAL A 209 -0.15 -13.30 -17.93
N ILE A 210 -1.15 -13.48 -18.79
CA ILE A 210 -2.14 -14.54 -18.68
C ILE A 210 -2.46 -15.13 -20.04
N SER A 211 -3.06 -16.32 -20.05
CA SER A 211 -3.44 -16.98 -21.30
C SER A 211 -4.64 -16.28 -21.94
N PRO A 212 -4.79 -16.31 -23.28
CA PRO A 212 -5.93 -15.70 -23.96
C PRO A 212 -7.29 -16.18 -23.45
N GLU A 213 -7.38 -17.46 -23.06
CA GLU A 213 -8.61 -18.09 -22.56
C GLU A 213 -9.08 -17.44 -21.24
N ALA A 214 -8.15 -17.02 -20.38
CA ALA A 214 -8.47 -16.34 -19.13
C ALA A 214 -9.12 -14.95 -19.34
N MET A 215 -9.06 -14.39 -20.55
CA MET A 215 -9.73 -13.13 -20.91
C MET A 215 -11.10 -13.31 -21.54
N GLU A 216 -11.57 -14.52 -21.81
CA GLU A 216 -12.86 -14.74 -22.49
C GLU A 216 -14.04 -14.16 -21.71
N ALA A 217 -13.98 -14.22 -20.38
CA ALA A 217 -15.00 -13.69 -19.48
C ALA A 217 -14.72 -12.25 -19.01
N ALA A 218 -13.72 -11.57 -19.59
CA ALA A 218 -13.35 -10.23 -19.15
C ALA A 218 -14.45 -9.21 -19.47
N PRO A 219 -14.66 -8.20 -18.60
CA PRO A 219 -15.50 -7.05 -18.93
C PRO A 219 -15.03 -6.37 -20.21
N ALA A 220 -15.96 -5.82 -21.00
CA ALA A 220 -15.62 -5.14 -22.25
C ALA A 220 -14.68 -3.92 -22.05
N SER A 221 -14.71 -3.32 -20.86
CA SER A 221 -13.84 -2.23 -20.42
C SER A 221 -12.44 -2.67 -19.99
N LEU A 222 -12.21 -3.97 -19.74
CA LEU A 222 -10.90 -4.47 -19.33
C LEU A 222 -10.03 -4.74 -20.56
N HIS A 223 -9.14 -3.80 -20.84
CA HIS A 223 -8.24 -3.88 -21.97
C HIS A 223 -7.08 -4.87 -21.74
N SER A 224 -6.54 -5.42 -22.84
CA SER A 224 -5.32 -6.23 -22.84
C SER A 224 -4.52 -6.04 -24.13
N LEU A 225 -3.24 -6.37 -24.10
CA LEU A 225 -2.35 -6.38 -25.27
C LEU A 225 -1.72 -7.75 -25.45
N ASP A 226 -1.34 -8.10 -26.68
CA ASP A 226 -0.45 -9.25 -26.88
C ASP A 226 0.93 -8.97 -26.27
N VAL A 227 1.49 -9.95 -25.57
CA VAL A 227 2.83 -9.83 -24.99
C VAL A 227 3.87 -9.67 -26.10
N LYS A 228 4.70 -8.63 -25.98
CA LYS A 228 5.74 -8.28 -26.97
C LYS A 228 7.01 -9.12 -26.85
N SER A 229 7.28 -9.72 -25.69
CA SER A 229 8.52 -10.47 -25.46
C SER A 229 8.43 -11.92 -25.92
N ARG A 230 9.58 -12.44 -26.35
CA ARG A 230 9.67 -13.73 -27.04
C ARG A 230 9.42 -14.92 -26.12
N ASP A 231 9.82 -14.79 -24.86
CA ASP A 231 9.69 -15.75 -23.76
C ASP A 231 8.24 -16.02 -23.33
N MET A 232 7.32 -15.09 -23.60
CA MET A 232 5.90 -15.19 -23.23
C MET A 232 4.98 -14.94 -24.42
N ARG A 233 5.43 -15.30 -25.63
CA ARG A 233 4.66 -15.07 -26.87
C ARG A 233 3.35 -15.88 -26.84
N GLY A 234 2.28 -15.26 -27.32
CA GLY A 234 0.93 -15.86 -27.34
C GLY A 234 0.11 -15.60 -26.07
N GLN A 235 0.72 -15.03 -25.04
CA GLN A 235 0.03 -14.58 -23.83
C GLN A 235 -0.51 -13.16 -23.99
N LYS A 236 -1.44 -12.77 -23.11
CA LYS A 236 -1.98 -11.42 -22.97
C LYS A 236 -1.36 -10.70 -21.78
N TYR A 237 -1.07 -9.42 -21.97
CA TYR A 237 -0.62 -8.50 -20.94
C TYR A 237 -1.79 -7.61 -20.52
N VAL A 238 -2.06 -7.58 -19.21
CA VAL A 238 -3.10 -6.74 -18.59
C VAL A 238 -2.42 -5.83 -17.57
N LEU A 239 -2.69 -4.52 -17.64
CA LEU A 239 -2.24 -3.53 -16.66
C LEU A 239 -3.47 -2.88 -16.06
N GLN A 240 -3.62 -2.97 -14.74
CA GLN A 240 -4.84 -2.53 -14.07
C GLN A 240 -4.54 -1.72 -12.82
N VAL A 241 -5.31 -0.66 -12.62
CA VAL A 241 -5.30 0.17 -11.41
C VAL A 241 -6.28 -0.37 -10.37
N ALA A 242 -5.91 -0.28 -9.10
CA ALA A 242 -6.79 -0.42 -7.95
C ALA A 242 -7.37 0.97 -7.62
N PRO A 243 -8.54 1.35 -8.14
CA PRO A 243 -8.98 2.75 -8.11
C PRO A 243 -9.24 3.26 -6.69
N GLU A 244 -9.69 2.39 -5.79
CA GLU A 244 -10.01 2.75 -4.40
C GLU A 244 -8.78 2.72 -3.48
N ASP A 245 -7.69 2.10 -3.90
CA ASP A 245 -6.45 2.02 -3.11
C ASP A 245 -5.34 2.95 -3.65
N CYS A 246 -5.57 3.56 -4.81
CA CYS A 246 -4.68 4.58 -5.36
C CYS A 246 -4.70 5.84 -4.47
N THR A 247 -3.52 6.43 -4.25
CA THR A 247 -3.38 7.69 -3.49
C THR A 247 -3.18 8.92 -4.37
N GLY A 248 -3.23 8.78 -5.70
CA GLY A 248 -3.06 9.89 -6.64
C GLY A 248 -1.65 10.52 -6.69
N CYS A 249 -0.59 9.77 -6.35
CA CYS A 249 0.77 10.33 -6.25
C CYS A 249 1.45 10.70 -7.58
N ASN A 250 0.85 10.38 -8.73
CA ASN A 250 1.37 10.64 -10.09
C ASN A 250 2.72 9.96 -10.46
N LEU A 251 3.39 9.25 -9.54
CA LEU A 251 4.71 8.63 -9.82
C LEU A 251 4.70 7.65 -11.00
N CYS A 252 3.64 6.85 -11.14
CA CYS A 252 3.51 5.88 -12.24
C CYS A 252 3.46 6.53 -13.63
N VAL A 253 2.89 7.73 -13.72
CA VAL A 253 2.84 8.56 -14.93
C VAL A 253 4.18 9.24 -15.16
N GLU A 254 4.82 9.77 -14.12
CA GLU A 254 6.14 10.40 -14.21
C GLU A 254 7.20 9.45 -14.77
N VAL A 255 7.26 8.21 -14.27
CA VAL A 255 8.25 7.20 -14.72
C VAL A 255 7.92 6.56 -16.06
N CYS A 256 6.74 6.82 -16.64
CA CYS A 256 6.32 6.19 -17.88
C CYS A 256 7.17 6.72 -19.05
N PRO A 257 7.98 5.86 -19.71
CA PRO A 257 8.85 6.31 -20.81
C PRO A 257 8.10 6.47 -22.13
N ALA A 258 6.88 5.93 -22.23
CA ALA A 258 6.09 5.90 -23.45
C ALA A 258 5.23 7.16 -23.56
N LYS A 259 5.44 7.91 -24.65
CA LYS A 259 4.75 9.17 -24.95
C LYS A 259 4.15 9.12 -26.36
N ASP A 260 3.04 9.80 -26.54
CA ASP A 260 2.47 10.01 -27.87
C ASP A 260 3.41 10.88 -28.73
N ARG A 261 3.44 10.60 -30.04
CA ARG A 261 4.35 11.27 -30.97
C ARG A 261 3.90 12.69 -31.32
N GLN A 262 2.60 12.95 -31.31
CA GLN A 262 2.02 14.24 -31.67
C GLN A 262 1.92 15.14 -30.44
N ASN A 263 1.56 14.57 -29.27
CA ASN A 263 1.47 15.30 -28.01
C ASN A 263 2.24 14.59 -26.87
N PRO A 264 3.48 15.00 -26.56
CA PRO A 264 4.31 14.39 -25.52
C PRO A 264 3.75 14.45 -24.09
N GLU A 265 2.73 15.27 -23.83
CA GLU A 265 2.01 15.29 -22.55
C GLU A 265 1.15 14.05 -22.36
N ILE A 266 0.71 13.41 -23.45
CA ILE A 266 -0.04 12.16 -23.41
C ILE A 266 0.94 11.00 -23.30
N LYS A 267 0.88 10.27 -22.18
CA LYS A 267 1.68 9.07 -21.94
C LYS A 267 0.84 7.80 -22.08
N ALA A 268 1.48 6.64 -22.00
CA ALA A 268 0.75 5.36 -21.94
C ALA A 268 -0.07 5.19 -20.66
N ILE A 269 0.13 6.04 -19.65
CA ILE A 269 -0.69 6.08 -18.46
C ILE A 269 -0.82 7.53 -18.01
N ASN A 270 -2.02 7.99 -17.65
CA ASN A 270 -2.29 9.40 -17.38
C ASN A 270 -3.20 9.53 -16.15
N MET A 271 -2.99 10.57 -15.34
CA MET A 271 -3.92 10.90 -14.26
C MET A 271 -5.22 11.44 -14.87
N MET A 272 -6.35 10.83 -14.50
CA MET A 272 -7.68 11.27 -14.91
C MET A 272 -8.63 11.27 -13.71
N SER A 273 -9.76 11.97 -13.85
CA SER A 273 -10.76 12.13 -12.79
C SER A 273 -11.20 10.79 -12.23
N ARG A 274 -10.98 10.56 -10.93
CA ARG A 274 -11.46 9.35 -10.26
C ARG A 274 -12.98 9.23 -10.37
N LEU A 275 -13.71 10.33 -10.26
CA LEU A 275 -15.18 10.34 -10.29
C LEU A 275 -15.76 9.80 -11.60
N GLU A 276 -15.03 9.97 -12.71
CA GLU A 276 -15.46 9.53 -14.04
C GLU A 276 -15.14 8.04 -14.28
N HIS A 277 -14.11 7.51 -13.61
CA HIS A 277 -13.56 6.18 -13.93
C HIS A 277 -13.73 5.13 -12.82
N VAL A 278 -13.98 5.51 -11.56
CA VAL A 278 -13.91 4.59 -10.41
C VAL A 278 -14.84 3.38 -10.50
N GLU A 279 -16.08 3.55 -10.97
CA GLU A 279 -17.03 2.43 -11.03
C GLU A 279 -16.65 1.40 -12.09
N GLU A 280 -16.17 1.85 -13.26
CA GLU A 280 -15.67 0.97 -14.31
C GLU A 280 -14.39 0.24 -13.85
N GLU A 281 -13.45 0.99 -13.28
CA GLU A 281 -12.17 0.43 -12.85
C GLU A 281 -12.29 -0.50 -11.64
N LYS A 282 -13.35 -0.36 -10.82
CA LYS A 282 -13.67 -1.33 -9.75
C LYS A 282 -14.01 -2.70 -10.34
N VAL A 283 -14.90 -2.72 -11.33
CA VAL A 283 -15.30 -3.96 -12.03
C VAL A 283 -14.10 -4.60 -12.72
N ASN A 284 -13.29 -3.80 -13.41
CA ASN A 284 -12.06 -4.25 -14.05
C ASN A 284 -11.07 -4.81 -13.02
N TYR A 285 -10.89 -4.13 -11.88
CA TYR A 285 -9.96 -4.56 -10.86
C TYR A 285 -10.39 -5.85 -10.15
N ASP A 286 -11.69 -6.01 -9.87
CA ASP A 286 -12.22 -7.23 -9.28
C ASP A 286 -12.00 -8.44 -10.20
N PHE A 287 -12.21 -8.27 -11.51
CA PHE A 287 -11.88 -9.32 -12.49
C PHE A 287 -10.36 -9.58 -12.52
N PHE A 288 -9.54 -8.53 -12.55
CA PHE A 288 -8.08 -8.64 -12.56
C PHE A 288 -7.53 -9.40 -11.34
N LEU A 289 -8.11 -9.21 -10.15
CA LEU A 289 -7.69 -9.93 -8.96
C LEU A 289 -7.94 -11.45 -9.07
N ASN A 290 -8.96 -11.87 -9.82
CA ASN A 290 -9.30 -13.28 -10.05
C ASN A 290 -8.51 -13.94 -11.19
N LEU A 291 -7.78 -13.17 -12.00
CA LEU A 291 -6.89 -13.71 -13.03
C LEU A 291 -5.76 -14.55 -12.42
N PRO A 292 -5.29 -15.61 -13.09
CA PRO A 292 -4.20 -16.45 -12.58
C PRO A 292 -2.90 -15.64 -12.41
N GLU A 293 -2.15 -16.01 -11.37
CA GLU A 293 -0.82 -15.46 -11.11
C GLU A 293 0.23 -16.23 -11.90
N ILE A 294 1.29 -15.54 -12.34
CA ILE A 294 2.41 -16.20 -13.03
C ILE A 294 3.23 -17.01 -12.04
N ASP A 295 3.61 -18.22 -12.43
CA ASP A 295 4.60 -18.99 -11.66
C ASP A 295 5.98 -18.33 -11.81
N ARG A 296 6.65 -18.10 -10.67
CA ARG A 296 8.01 -17.57 -10.64
C ARG A 296 9.00 -18.47 -11.38
N SER A 297 8.77 -19.79 -11.36
CA SER A 297 9.62 -20.77 -12.06
C SER A 297 9.57 -20.63 -13.59
N ALA A 298 8.49 -20.05 -14.13
CA ALA A 298 8.30 -19.83 -15.55
C ALA A 298 9.06 -18.59 -16.09
N LEU A 299 9.60 -17.75 -15.20
CA LEU A 299 10.35 -16.56 -15.59
C LEU A 299 11.81 -16.92 -15.93
N GLU A 300 12.20 -16.75 -17.19
CA GLU A 300 13.59 -17.00 -17.63
C GLU A 300 14.62 -16.12 -16.89
N ARG A 301 14.21 -14.92 -16.47
CA ARG A 301 15.06 -13.96 -15.74
C ARG A 301 14.24 -13.06 -14.84
N ILE A 302 14.88 -12.57 -13.79
CA ILE A 302 14.32 -11.56 -12.88
C ILE A 302 14.98 -10.21 -13.19
N ASP A 303 14.22 -9.29 -13.77
CA ASP A 303 14.58 -7.90 -13.98
C ASP A 303 13.44 -6.96 -13.51
N ILE A 304 13.60 -5.65 -13.70
CA ILE A 304 12.56 -4.67 -13.31
C ILE A 304 11.24 -4.88 -14.05
N ARG A 305 11.24 -5.53 -15.22
CA ARG A 305 10.01 -5.80 -15.97
C ARG A 305 9.34 -7.07 -15.45
N THR A 306 10.08 -8.18 -15.36
CA THR A 306 9.51 -9.49 -15.02
C THR A 306 9.19 -9.63 -13.53
N SER A 307 9.98 -9.04 -12.63
CA SER A 307 9.71 -9.05 -11.18
C SER A 307 8.33 -8.45 -10.84
N GLN A 308 7.83 -7.54 -11.68
CA GLN A 308 6.58 -6.83 -11.47
C GLN A 308 5.35 -7.60 -11.97
N LEU A 309 5.56 -8.76 -12.60
CA LEU A 309 4.50 -9.72 -12.92
C LEU A 309 4.21 -10.66 -11.74
N ILE A 310 5.12 -10.76 -10.78
CA ILE A 310 4.94 -11.54 -9.56
C ILE A 310 4.04 -10.74 -8.61
N SER A 311 3.06 -11.40 -8.01
CA SER A 311 2.12 -10.76 -7.08
C SER A 311 2.88 -10.11 -5.90
N PRO A 312 2.62 -8.84 -5.59
CA PRO A 312 3.20 -8.19 -4.41
C PRO A 312 2.52 -8.71 -3.14
N LEU A 313 3.31 -9.03 -2.11
CA LEU A 313 2.80 -9.42 -0.79
C LEU A 313 2.86 -8.28 0.24
N PHE A 314 2.95 -7.05 -0.25
CA PHE A 314 2.85 -5.81 0.50
C PHE A 314 2.00 -4.82 -0.30
N GLU A 315 0.81 -4.50 0.21
CA GLU A 315 -0.20 -3.74 -0.55
C GLU A 315 -0.99 -2.76 0.31
N TYR A 316 -1.31 -1.60 -0.29
CA TYR A 316 -2.22 -0.58 0.24
C TYR A 316 -1.88 -0.09 1.65
N SER A 317 -0.59 0.02 1.95
CA SER A 317 -0.11 0.49 3.26
C SER A 317 -0.59 1.90 3.61
N GLY A 318 -0.58 2.23 4.90
CA GLY A 318 -0.88 3.58 5.41
C GLY A 318 0.20 4.63 5.09
N ALA A 319 1.20 4.32 4.26
CA ALA A 319 2.28 5.24 3.91
C ALA A 319 1.78 6.47 3.15
N CYS A 320 2.55 7.56 3.22
CA CYS A 320 2.28 8.80 2.49
C CYS A 320 2.14 8.57 0.98
N SER A 321 1.34 9.42 0.32
CA SER A 321 1.27 9.47 -1.14
C SER A 321 2.67 9.76 -1.70
N GLY A 322 3.20 8.86 -2.53
CA GLY A 322 4.55 8.98 -3.09
C GLY A 322 5.69 8.59 -2.12
N CYS A 323 5.42 7.73 -1.12
CA CYS A 323 6.44 7.25 -0.19
C CYS A 323 7.63 6.59 -0.91
N GLY A 324 8.85 6.97 -0.52
CA GLY A 324 10.08 6.42 -1.11
C GLY A 324 10.52 5.06 -0.55
N GLU A 325 9.95 4.56 0.55
CA GLU A 325 10.39 3.32 1.20
C GLU A 325 9.64 2.08 0.66
N THR A 326 8.31 2.19 0.54
CA THR A 326 7.41 1.09 0.23
C THR A 326 7.65 0.36 -1.11
N PRO A 327 8.10 1.00 -2.22
CA PRO A 327 8.43 0.26 -3.44
C PRO A 327 9.54 -0.79 -3.23
N TYR A 328 10.48 -0.53 -2.32
CA TYR A 328 11.56 -1.48 -2.00
C TYR A 328 11.03 -2.68 -1.24
N ILE A 329 10.17 -2.47 -0.24
CA ILE A 329 9.52 -3.56 0.52
C ILE A 329 8.63 -4.37 -0.41
N LYS A 330 7.83 -3.72 -1.27
CA LYS A 330 7.01 -4.37 -2.29
C LYS A 330 7.86 -5.30 -3.16
N LEU A 331 8.92 -4.79 -3.77
CA LEU A 331 9.83 -5.59 -4.61
C LEU A 331 10.44 -6.75 -3.81
N LEU A 332 10.84 -6.49 -2.57
CA LEU A 332 11.42 -7.52 -1.70
C LEU A 332 10.44 -8.67 -1.44
N THR A 333 9.17 -8.36 -1.18
CA THR A 333 8.13 -9.39 -1.01
C THR A 333 7.82 -10.15 -2.31
N GLN A 334 7.94 -9.51 -3.48
CA GLN A 334 7.79 -10.18 -4.78
C GLN A 334 8.89 -11.22 -5.01
N LEU A 335 10.08 -11.04 -4.43
CA LEU A 335 11.20 -11.96 -4.63
C LEU A 335 11.27 -13.08 -3.59
N TYR A 336 10.93 -12.79 -2.33
CA TYR A 336 11.16 -13.72 -1.21
C TYR A 336 9.95 -13.90 -0.28
N GLY A 337 8.83 -13.22 -0.53
CA GLY A 337 7.76 -13.05 0.44
C GLY A 337 7.11 -14.34 0.93
N ASP A 338 7.10 -15.39 0.13
CA ASP A 338 6.55 -16.73 0.45
C ASP A 338 7.36 -17.50 1.51
N ARG A 339 8.52 -16.99 1.90
CA ARG A 339 9.43 -17.59 2.89
C ARG A 339 10.16 -16.55 3.73
N MET A 340 9.59 -15.35 3.82
CA MET A 340 10.22 -14.18 4.42
C MET A 340 9.88 -14.06 5.90
N LEU A 341 10.88 -13.78 6.74
CA LEU A 341 10.71 -13.36 8.13
C LEU A 341 11.23 -11.93 8.26
N ILE A 342 10.40 -11.01 8.73
CA ILE A 342 10.74 -9.59 8.87
C ILE A 342 10.85 -9.23 10.34
N ALA A 343 12.06 -8.86 10.75
CA ALA A 343 12.29 -8.08 11.95
C ALA A 343 12.31 -6.59 11.56
N ASN A 344 11.31 -5.84 12.02
CA ASN A 344 11.16 -4.43 11.67
C ASN A 344 11.49 -3.52 12.86
N ALA A 345 12.41 -2.59 12.68
CA ALA A 345 12.69 -1.55 13.67
C ALA A 345 11.51 -0.58 13.75
N THR A 346 11.32 0.04 14.91
CA THR A 346 10.31 1.10 15.05
C THR A 346 10.66 2.31 14.18
N GLY A 347 9.70 2.83 13.44
CA GLY A 347 9.89 3.97 12.52
C GLY A 347 8.77 4.02 11.49
N CYS A 348 8.93 4.81 10.42
CA CYS A 348 7.95 4.86 9.32
C CYS A 348 7.55 3.46 8.84
N SER A 349 8.53 2.57 8.67
CA SER A 349 8.32 1.19 8.22
C SER A 349 7.49 0.33 9.16
N SER A 350 7.54 0.56 10.48
CA SER A 350 6.64 -0.12 11.40
C SER A 350 5.25 0.51 11.44
N ILE A 351 5.15 1.84 11.26
CA ILE A 351 3.87 2.54 11.22
C ILE A 351 3.06 2.17 9.98
N TYR A 352 3.60 2.33 8.78
CA TYR A 352 2.85 1.91 7.60
C TYR A 352 2.79 0.39 7.44
N GLY A 353 3.69 -0.36 8.08
CA GLY A 353 3.81 -1.82 7.99
C GLY A 353 2.99 -2.61 9.01
N GLY A 354 2.56 -1.99 10.11
CA GLY A 354 1.89 -2.68 11.21
C GLY A 354 1.09 -1.78 12.16
N ASN A 355 0.64 -0.59 11.72
CA ASN A 355 -0.27 0.23 12.53
C ASN A 355 -1.70 -0.34 12.49
N LEU A 356 -2.07 -1.01 13.58
CA LEU A 356 -3.39 -1.61 13.75
C LEU A 356 -4.50 -0.55 13.59
N PRO A 357 -5.66 -0.92 13.01
CA PRO A 357 -6.15 -2.29 12.80
C PRO A 357 -5.83 -2.91 11.43
N SER A 358 -4.96 -2.28 10.63
CA SER A 358 -4.75 -2.67 9.23
C SER A 358 -3.29 -3.00 8.93
N THR A 359 -3.06 -4.13 8.29
CA THR A 359 -1.73 -4.68 7.99
C THR A 359 -1.58 -4.88 6.47
N PRO A 360 -0.56 -4.29 5.83
CA PRO A 360 -0.35 -4.37 4.38
C PRO A 360 0.34 -5.66 3.90
N TYR A 361 1.00 -6.41 4.79
CA TYR A 361 1.61 -7.68 4.44
C TYR A 361 0.51 -8.72 4.23
N THR A 362 0.52 -9.41 3.09
CA THR A 362 -0.51 -10.38 2.70
C THR A 362 0.11 -11.72 2.29
N THR A 363 -0.70 -12.69 1.90
CA THR A 363 -0.27 -14.02 1.48
C THR A 363 -0.46 -14.24 -0.01
N ASP A 364 0.31 -15.17 -0.56
CA ASP A 364 0.07 -15.74 -1.88
C ASP A 364 -1.16 -16.66 -1.87
N ALA A 365 -1.46 -17.25 -3.04
CA ALA A 365 -2.58 -18.19 -3.21
C ALA A 365 -2.44 -19.48 -2.37
N ASN A 366 -1.23 -19.81 -1.89
CA ASN A 366 -0.97 -20.95 -1.01
C ASN A 366 -1.07 -20.58 0.48
N GLY A 367 -1.46 -19.35 0.81
CA GLY A 367 -1.50 -18.85 2.19
C GLY A 367 -0.13 -18.53 2.77
N ARG A 368 0.91 -18.38 1.95
CA ARG A 368 2.28 -18.08 2.38
C ARG A 368 2.58 -16.60 2.20
N GLY A 369 3.17 -15.96 3.19
CA GLY A 369 3.56 -14.55 3.10
C GLY A 369 4.57 -14.16 4.16
N PRO A 370 5.01 -12.89 4.17
CA PRO A 370 6.01 -12.43 5.12
C PRO A 370 5.46 -12.50 6.55
N ALA A 371 6.13 -13.26 7.42
CA ALA A 371 5.87 -13.18 8.85
C ALA A 371 6.56 -11.91 9.38
N TRP A 372 5.77 -10.96 9.88
CA TRP A 372 6.26 -9.64 10.26
C TRP A 372 6.15 -9.44 11.77
N ALA A 373 7.20 -8.89 12.38
CA ALA A 373 7.18 -8.47 13.77
C ALA A 373 8.01 -7.19 13.98
N ASN A 374 7.57 -6.37 14.93
CA ASN A 374 8.30 -5.21 15.43
C ASN A 374 8.51 -5.42 16.93
N SER A 375 9.79 -5.49 17.34
CA SER A 375 10.17 -5.52 18.76
C SER A 375 10.25 -4.09 19.28
N LEU A 376 11.44 -3.50 19.35
CA LEU A 376 11.66 -2.11 19.76
C LEU A 376 12.40 -1.32 18.67
N PHE A 377 12.70 -0.06 18.99
CA PHE A 377 13.43 0.79 18.06
C PHE A 377 14.93 0.41 18.04
N GLU A 378 15.48 0.09 19.19
CA GLU A 378 16.92 -0.06 19.43
C GLU A 378 17.46 -1.49 19.24
N ASP A 379 16.61 -2.52 19.15
CA ASP A 379 17.02 -3.94 19.25
C ASP A 379 16.77 -4.76 17.97
N ASN A 380 16.39 -4.10 16.86
CA ASN A 380 15.93 -4.81 15.67
C ASN A 380 16.98 -5.76 15.07
N ALA A 381 18.27 -5.46 15.24
CA ALA A 381 19.34 -6.32 14.74
C ALA A 381 19.45 -7.62 15.54
N GLU A 382 19.40 -7.51 16.86
CA GLU A 382 19.41 -8.62 17.81
C GLU A 382 18.12 -9.44 17.72
N PHE A 383 17.00 -8.78 17.50
CA PHE A 383 15.72 -9.42 17.27
C PHE A 383 15.75 -10.29 16.00
N GLY A 384 16.26 -9.73 14.89
CA GLY A 384 16.48 -10.49 13.66
C GLY A 384 17.54 -11.60 13.78
N LEU A 385 18.57 -11.41 14.61
CA LEU A 385 19.52 -12.47 14.94
C LEU A 385 18.84 -13.62 15.68
N GLY A 386 17.92 -13.31 16.60
CA GLY A 386 17.07 -14.29 17.27
C GLY A 386 16.29 -15.16 16.27
N PHE A 387 15.74 -14.55 15.21
CA PHE A 387 15.08 -15.29 14.13
C PHE A 387 16.04 -16.25 13.43
N ARG A 388 17.28 -15.80 13.13
CA ARG A 388 18.30 -16.65 12.50
C ARG A 388 18.66 -17.84 13.37
N LEU A 389 18.95 -17.61 14.64
CA LEU A 389 19.29 -18.68 15.59
C LEU A 389 18.14 -19.70 15.71
N SER A 390 16.89 -19.23 15.75
CA SER A 390 15.71 -20.09 15.80
C SER A 390 15.57 -20.95 14.54
N VAL A 391 15.66 -20.35 13.35
CA VAL A 391 15.58 -21.07 12.07
C VAL A 391 16.68 -22.13 11.95
N ASP A 392 17.91 -21.78 12.33
CA ASP A 392 19.04 -22.71 12.27
C ASP A 392 18.84 -23.89 13.26
N GLN A 393 18.35 -23.61 14.47
CA GLN A 393 18.07 -24.64 15.47
C GLN A 393 16.92 -25.56 15.04
N HIS A 394 15.85 -25.02 14.47
CA HIS A 394 14.75 -25.83 13.92
C HIS A 394 15.26 -26.73 12.79
N ARG A 395 16.08 -26.21 11.87
CA ARG A 395 16.69 -27.02 10.83
C ARG A 395 17.55 -28.15 11.42
N GLN A 396 18.41 -27.86 12.39
CA GLN A 396 19.22 -28.89 13.05
C GLN A 396 18.36 -29.95 13.75
N ARG A 397 17.25 -29.55 14.39
CA ARG A 397 16.29 -30.49 14.98
C ARG A 397 15.71 -31.41 13.92
N VAL A 398 15.25 -30.86 12.80
CA VAL A 398 14.66 -31.66 11.71
C VAL A 398 15.70 -32.60 11.10
N MET A 399 16.94 -32.18 10.89
CA MET A 399 17.99 -33.08 10.38
C MET A 399 18.24 -34.26 11.33
N ARG A 400 18.30 -34.03 12.65
CA ARG A 400 18.41 -35.12 13.64
C ARG A 400 17.21 -36.07 13.62
N LEU A 401 16.00 -35.53 13.41
CA LEU A 401 14.80 -36.35 13.31
C LEU A 401 14.79 -37.16 11.99
N LEU A 402 15.25 -36.59 10.87
CA LEU A 402 15.42 -37.33 9.62
C LEU A 402 16.34 -38.54 9.79
N GLU A 403 17.46 -38.39 10.50
CA GLU A 403 18.37 -39.49 10.82
C GLU A 403 17.69 -40.61 11.62
N GLN A 404 16.80 -40.27 12.57
CA GLN A 404 16.06 -41.25 13.37
C GLN A 404 15.06 -42.06 12.56
N PHE A 405 14.48 -41.47 11.51
CA PHE A 405 13.48 -42.11 10.66
C PHE A 405 14.06 -42.55 9.30
N ALA A 406 15.38 -42.57 9.13
CA ALA A 406 16.03 -42.85 7.84
C ALA A 406 15.58 -44.19 7.23
N ASP A 407 15.41 -45.24 8.06
CA ASP A 407 14.95 -46.56 7.61
C ASP A 407 13.49 -46.59 7.12
N ALA A 408 12.69 -45.60 7.54
CA ALA A 408 11.28 -45.45 7.15
C ALA A 408 11.08 -44.50 5.96
N ILE A 409 12.15 -43.86 5.47
CA ILE A 409 12.12 -42.92 4.35
C ILE A 409 12.76 -43.61 3.12
N PRO A 410 12.17 -43.50 1.92
CA PRO A 410 12.82 -43.97 0.70
C PRO A 410 14.23 -43.37 0.55
N ALA A 411 15.23 -44.21 0.28
CA ALA A 411 16.64 -43.79 0.28
C ALA A 411 16.91 -42.57 -0.62
N GLU A 412 16.34 -42.57 -1.83
CA GLU A 412 16.46 -41.45 -2.78
C GLU A 412 15.90 -40.14 -2.22
N LEU A 413 14.74 -40.20 -1.55
CA LEU A 413 14.13 -39.04 -0.91
C LEU A 413 14.97 -38.57 0.28
N ASN A 414 15.49 -39.48 1.09
CA ASN A 414 16.35 -39.13 2.21
C ASN A 414 17.63 -38.43 1.74
N ASP A 415 18.30 -38.94 0.70
CA ASP A 415 19.48 -38.33 0.10
C ASP A 415 19.14 -36.93 -0.48
N ALA A 416 18.01 -36.82 -1.17
CA ALA A 416 17.54 -35.55 -1.73
C ALA A 416 17.22 -34.51 -0.65
N LEU A 417 16.70 -34.94 0.52
CA LEU A 417 16.47 -34.08 1.68
C LEU A 417 17.78 -33.60 2.34
N HIS A 418 18.89 -34.30 2.16
CA HIS A 418 20.20 -33.85 2.66
C HIS A 418 20.95 -32.93 1.67
N ALA A 419 20.58 -32.98 0.38
CA ALA A 419 21.19 -32.18 -0.68
C ALA A 419 20.70 -30.71 -0.70
N GLU A 420 21.46 -29.84 -1.37
CA GLU A 420 21.00 -28.47 -1.66
C GLU A 420 19.87 -28.51 -2.70
N ALA A 421 18.82 -27.71 -2.46
CA ALA A 421 17.66 -27.61 -3.35
C ALA A 421 17.08 -26.19 -3.28
N THR A 422 16.41 -25.79 -4.35
CA THR A 422 15.61 -24.56 -4.33
C THR A 422 14.43 -24.72 -3.35
N PRO A 423 13.88 -23.62 -2.82
CA PRO A 423 12.71 -23.68 -1.92
C PRO A 423 11.52 -24.46 -2.50
N ASP A 424 11.29 -24.38 -3.81
CA ASP A 424 10.16 -25.04 -4.48
C ASP A 424 10.36 -26.55 -4.57
N VAL A 425 11.52 -27.01 -5.03
CA VAL A 425 11.89 -28.43 -5.00
C VAL A 425 11.84 -28.97 -3.58
N ARG A 426 12.32 -28.18 -2.61
CA ARG A 426 12.30 -28.59 -1.21
C ARG A 426 10.88 -28.77 -0.66
N ARG A 427 9.91 -27.97 -1.10
CA ARG A 427 8.50 -28.12 -0.70
C ARG A 427 7.89 -29.39 -1.24
N GLU A 428 8.22 -29.77 -2.47
CA GLU A 428 7.79 -31.04 -3.06
C GLU A 428 8.34 -32.23 -2.28
N GLN A 429 9.64 -32.20 -1.94
CA GLN A 429 10.29 -33.21 -1.11
C GLN A 429 9.65 -33.29 0.30
N VAL A 430 9.31 -32.15 0.92
CA VAL A 430 8.61 -32.11 2.21
C VAL A 430 7.21 -32.71 2.10
N ALA A 431 6.47 -32.45 1.02
CA ALA A 431 5.17 -33.07 0.78
C ALA A 431 5.31 -34.59 0.56
N GLU A 432 6.37 -35.04 -0.10
CA GLU A 432 6.68 -36.46 -0.24
C GLU A 432 7.06 -37.11 1.09
N LEU A 433 7.88 -36.45 1.92
CA LEU A 433 8.23 -36.89 3.27
C LEU A 433 6.97 -37.08 4.13
N ARG A 434 6.05 -36.10 4.08
CA ARG A 434 4.75 -36.18 4.79
C ARG A 434 3.91 -37.37 4.33
N ARG A 435 3.98 -37.75 3.06
CA ARG A 435 3.30 -38.96 2.54
C ARG A 435 4.00 -40.25 2.95
N ALA A 436 5.33 -40.29 2.88
CA ALA A 436 6.14 -41.47 3.20
C ALA A 436 6.01 -41.86 4.68
N LEU A 437 5.97 -40.88 5.59
CA LEU A 437 5.86 -41.11 7.02
C LEU A 437 4.42 -41.05 7.55
N ALA A 438 3.42 -41.02 6.67
CA ALA A 438 2.02 -41.00 7.08
C ALA A 438 1.67 -42.26 7.88
N GLY A 439 1.31 -42.10 9.16
CA GLY A 439 0.97 -43.21 10.05
C GLY A 439 2.16 -43.92 10.70
N VAL A 440 3.38 -43.44 10.50
CA VAL A 440 4.57 -43.95 11.22
C VAL A 440 4.54 -43.42 12.65
N GLU A 441 4.57 -44.33 13.62
CA GLU A 441 4.54 -43.99 15.05
C GLU A 441 5.77 -43.14 15.44
N GLY A 442 5.56 -42.05 16.17
CA GLY A 442 6.63 -41.14 16.61
C GLY A 442 7.07 -40.10 15.57
N ALA A 443 6.70 -40.22 14.29
CA ALA A 443 7.13 -39.28 13.24
C ALA A 443 6.45 -37.90 13.32
N GLN A 444 5.47 -37.71 14.20
CA GLN A 444 4.65 -36.50 14.27
C GLN A 444 5.46 -35.22 14.49
N GLU A 445 6.52 -35.26 15.30
CA GLU A 445 7.39 -34.10 15.51
C GLU A 445 8.14 -33.70 14.24
N LEU A 446 8.68 -34.70 13.51
CA LEU A 446 9.34 -34.47 12.23
C LEU A 446 8.38 -33.86 11.22
N LEU A 447 7.16 -34.41 11.12
CA LEU A 447 6.15 -33.93 10.18
C LEU A 447 5.65 -32.51 10.51
N THR A 448 5.64 -32.14 11.79
CA THR A 448 5.26 -30.80 12.23
C THR A 448 6.33 -29.78 11.86
N ASP A 449 7.60 -30.11 12.10
CA ASP A 449 8.73 -29.19 11.90
C ASP A 449 9.32 -29.24 10.47
N ALA A 450 8.88 -30.16 9.60
CA ALA A 450 9.47 -30.43 8.29
C ALA A 450 9.66 -29.19 7.39
N ASP A 451 8.79 -28.19 7.52
CA ASP A 451 8.89 -26.93 6.77
C ASP A 451 10.13 -26.09 7.13
N ALA A 452 10.83 -26.40 8.23
CA ALA A 452 12.14 -25.84 8.55
C ALA A 452 13.25 -26.30 7.57
N LEU A 453 13.00 -27.33 6.77
CA LEU A 453 13.91 -27.72 5.67
C LEU A 453 13.88 -26.71 4.52
N VAL A 454 12.76 -26.00 4.34
CA VAL A 454 12.63 -24.93 3.34
C VAL A 454 13.35 -23.69 3.85
N GLU A 455 14.37 -23.24 3.11
CA GLU A 455 15.19 -22.09 3.46
C GLU A 455 14.35 -20.82 3.67
N LYS A 456 14.48 -20.19 4.84
CA LYS A 456 13.82 -18.92 5.18
C LYS A 456 14.72 -17.73 4.88
N SER A 457 14.13 -16.65 4.38
CA SER A 457 14.82 -15.39 4.10
C SER A 457 14.53 -14.38 5.21
N ILE A 458 15.53 -14.12 6.06
CA ILE A 458 15.40 -13.21 7.22
C ILE A 458 15.85 -11.81 6.81
N TRP A 459 14.98 -10.83 7.03
CA TRP A 459 15.23 -9.43 6.69
C TRP A 459 15.04 -8.54 7.90
N LEU A 460 16.00 -7.65 8.10
CA LEU A 460 15.99 -6.62 9.13
C LEU A 460 15.68 -5.29 8.45
N ILE A 461 14.47 -4.79 8.61
CA ILE A 461 13.99 -3.57 7.97
C ILE A 461 14.00 -2.44 8.99
N GLY A 462 14.55 -1.28 8.65
CA GLY A 462 14.50 -0.09 9.49
C GLY A 462 15.02 1.15 8.78
N GLY A 463 14.68 2.32 9.32
CA GLY A 463 15.13 3.60 8.79
C GLY A 463 16.58 3.93 9.17
N ASP A 464 17.07 5.06 8.68
CA ASP A 464 18.42 5.56 8.96
C ASP A 464 18.63 5.85 10.45
N GLY A 465 17.65 6.44 11.16
CA GLY A 465 17.77 6.68 12.60
C GLY A 465 17.97 5.41 13.44
N TRP A 466 17.41 4.27 13.01
CA TRP A 466 17.74 2.98 13.64
C TRP A 466 19.17 2.56 13.29
N ALA A 467 19.50 2.51 12.00
CA ALA A 467 20.74 1.92 11.52
C ALA A 467 22.00 2.73 11.88
N TYR A 468 21.87 4.06 12.03
CA TYR A 468 23.00 4.97 12.25
C TYR A 468 23.08 5.51 13.67
N ASP A 469 21.97 5.55 14.42
CA ASP A 469 21.94 6.11 15.77
C ASP A 469 21.62 5.02 16.82
N ILE A 470 20.34 4.84 17.15
CA ILE A 470 19.93 4.13 18.37
C ILE A 470 20.22 2.62 18.31
N GLY A 471 20.16 2.02 17.13
CA GLY A 471 20.47 0.60 16.90
C GLY A 471 21.93 0.34 16.54
N PHE A 472 22.76 1.38 16.37
CA PHE A 472 24.16 1.23 15.94
C PHE A 472 25.10 0.83 17.08
N TRP A 473 24.87 1.37 18.29
CA TRP A 473 25.83 1.32 19.40
C TRP A 473 25.76 0.06 20.26
N ARG A 474 24.73 -0.78 20.09
CA ARG A 474 24.70 -2.08 20.79
C ARG A 474 25.76 -2.99 20.19
N PRO A 475 26.54 -3.71 21.04
CA PRO A 475 27.76 -4.35 20.63
C PRO A 475 27.46 -5.28 19.46
N ARG A 476 28.05 -4.98 18.29
CA ARG A 476 27.92 -5.82 17.10
C ARG A 476 28.11 -7.27 17.56
N PRO A 477 27.11 -8.15 17.40
CA PRO A 477 27.42 -9.57 17.36
C PRO A 477 28.49 -9.69 16.29
N ARG A 478 29.68 -10.16 16.67
CA ARG A 478 30.87 -10.18 15.82
C ARG A 478 30.50 -10.52 14.38
N ALA A 479 30.54 -9.52 13.49
CA ALA A 479 30.71 -9.75 12.06
C ALA A 479 32.08 -10.43 11.76
N GLU A 480 32.88 -10.73 12.78
CA GLU A 480 34.07 -11.57 12.76
C GLU A 480 33.81 -13.08 12.86
N SER A 481 32.59 -13.57 13.16
CA SER A 481 32.36 -15.02 13.21
C SER A 481 32.50 -15.70 11.85
N ASP A 482 32.44 -14.94 10.75
CA ASP A 482 32.54 -15.48 9.38
C ASP A 482 33.96 -15.42 8.78
N ARG A 483 34.98 -14.92 9.49
CA ARG A 483 36.36 -14.83 8.94
C ARG A 483 37.20 -16.11 9.05
N LYS A 484 36.64 -17.23 9.52
CA LYS A 484 37.41 -18.50 9.63
C LYS A 484 36.69 -19.77 9.14
N ARG A 485 35.62 -19.64 8.35
CA ARG A 485 35.12 -20.76 7.54
C ARG A 485 34.82 -20.24 6.14
N GLU A 486 35.76 -20.42 5.24
CA GLU A 486 35.49 -20.34 3.80
C GLU A 486 34.47 -21.44 3.47
N TYR A 487 33.19 -21.08 3.43
CA TYR A 487 32.19 -21.84 2.71
C TYR A 487 32.18 -21.31 1.27
N PRO A 488 32.52 -22.14 0.26
CA PRO A 488 32.41 -21.73 -1.13
C PRO A 488 30.93 -21.66 -1.50
N GLY A 489 30.28 -20.51 -1.29
CA GLY A 489 28.88 -20.31 -1.72
C GLY A 489 28.11 -19.15 -1.09
N ALA A 490 28.52 -18.61 0.07
CA ALA A 490 27.74 -17.57 0.75
C ALA A 490 28.00 -16.17 0.16
N ARG A 491 27.06 -15.64 -0.63
CA ARG A 491 27.07 -14.23 -1.05
C ARG A 491 26.71 -13.35 0.16
N HIS A 492 27.56 -12.35 0.42
CA HIS A 492 27.41 -11.35 1.48
C HIS A 492 26.01 -10.69 1.52
N PRO A 493 25.50 -10.30 2.72
CA PRO A 493 24.35 -9.41 2.81
C PRO A 493 24.72 -8.06 2.17
N VAL A 494 24.01 -7.71 1.11
CA VAL A 494 24.17 -6.41 0.44
C VAL A 494 23.45 -5.35 1.27
N LEU A 495 24.22 -4.57 2.04
CA LEU A 495 23.79 -3.26 2.48
C LEU A 495 23.74 -2.36 1.22
N LEU A 496 22.54 -2.03 0.73
CA LEU A 496 22.37 -1.03 -0.33
C LEU A 496 22.70 0.35 0.25
N GLN A 497 23.96 0.76 0.10
CA GLN A 497 24.43 2.09 0.48
C GLN A 497 24.24 3.07 -0.68
N HIS A 498 23.37 4.07 -0.52
CA HIS A 498 23.42 5.29 -1.33
C HIS A 498 24.58 6.17 -0.86
N ARG A 499 25.72 6.12 -1.56
CA ARG A 499 26.74 7.19 -1.43
C ARG A 499 26.26 8.43 -2.18
N ARG A 500 26.19 9.58 -1.50
CA ARG A 500 26.13 10.90 -2.16
C ARG A 500 27.43 11.13 -2.95
N PRO A 501 27.40 11.65 -4.19
CA PRO A 501 28.60 12.15 -4.85
C PRO A 501 29.05 13.43 -4.13
N GLY A 502 30.22 13.38 -3.50
CA GLY A 502 30.88 14.55 -2.94
C GLY A 502 31.46 15.43 -4.04
N LEU A 503 31.21 16.73 -3.94
CA LEU A 503 31.85 17.80 -4.69
C LEU A 503 33.38 17.73 -4.53
N GLU A 504 34.10 17.37 -5.59
CA GLU A 504 35.54 17.60 -5.66
C GLU A 504 35.81 19.06 -6.02
N GLY A 505 36.27 19.84 -5.04
CA GLY A 505 36.81 21.17 -5.26
C GLY A 505 38.18 21.10 -5.94
N HIS A 506 38.26 21.65 -7.15
CA HIS A 506 39.53 21.90 -7.83
C HIS A 506 40.37 22.94 -7.07
N ALA A 507 41.41 22.47 -6.38
CA ALA A 507 42.51 23.32 -5.94
C ALA A 507 43.45 23.60 -7.12
N ALA A 508 43.40 24.81 -7.66
CA ALA A 508 44.33 25.31 -8.65
C ALA A 508 45.75 25.43 -8.07
N ARG A 509 46.71 24.70 -8.66
CA ARG A 509 48.14 24.95 -8.46
C ARG A 509 48.59 26.09 -9.38
N ARG A 510 49.06 27.18 -8.77
CA ARG A 510 49.87 28.21 -9.44
C ARG A 510 51.28 27.67 -9.67
N GLY A 511 51.85 27.93 -10.84
CA GLY A 511 53.25 27.64 -11.15
C GLY A 511 53.62 28.13 -12.55
N HIS A 512 54.07 29.39 -12.60
CA HIS A 512 54.69 30.16 -13.69
C HIS A 512 53.90 30.49 -14.95
#